data_AF-A0A7C4FKN8-F1
#
_entry.id   AF-A0A7C4FKN8-F1
#
_cell.length_a   1.000
_cell.length_b   1.000
_cell.length_c   1.000
_cell.angle_alpha   90.00
_cell.angle_beta   90.00
_cell.angle_gamma   90.00
#
_symmetry.space_group_name_H-M   'P 1'
#
loop_
_entity.id
_entity.type
_entity.pdbx_description
1 polymer ?
#
loop_
_entity_poly.entity_id
_entity_poly.type
_entity_poly.pdbx_seq_one_letter_code
_entity_poly.pdbx_strand_id
1 'polypeptide(L)'
;MSATSICLKEVANRSLATPLVRRRSGWGGFSVPAKGLDGLPTGRQVFARVPFVLPPADAEYGMLVLAPEDREERTIPVSGQWAAVYLLHTMERGEMGRTPVVYTFRYEDGSSAEREVTVGEDVGDWLFPKEFSNCIIGWTGYLSANEYQKSVYVAELVNPHPEKRLAGLSVRRRDWYGTYVLLGVTASSEPPFFASARKGSPAGLADYVELPCEIFQVRNGFLDISACVRTARGEMVRDADVTAVIAGHRHPLSLEGDSYRVSVPAEKGWRKYANALSVEATLPSGTVCRKDAIFYAHGYPRLMTPPHGKRPPQFICIAFDDCKSLPGVEAMLEIIENLRRKNARVVFVMYTSPAPSRSADLEKVKLLYKRMYDLGCEFANHTLNHNPGGVNWFALDYEGQVREIEGCRDWFRENIPGVWYVYSQKSGGGGKAGFRDPKFTRRLMKRQKFEYNVNNVTARYDTAFAHPDIQMWPCKLGDEWAIDIGLVDANAPPVHTPITKGFFSDYSGKFDMPVEDGIRMLVANFEYRYNLPNRPPFIINAFHEWGLGNYYWSHRNEKAILEGFLTEVLVTQRRRFPETRCITFHELIEYMKRGNIDEIIAEGNQQGKKRREPAIRR
;
A
#
# COMPACT_ATOMS: atom_id res chain seq x y z
N MET A 1 1.96 -25.34 22.27
CA MET A 1 1.85 -26.34 21.20
C MET A 1 2.82 -27.47 21.51
N SER A 2 2.34 -28.70 21.72
CA SER A 2 3.20 -29.88 21.68
C SER A 2 3.54 -30.17 20.22
N ALA A 3 4.73 -29.75 19.80
CA ALA A 3 5.19 -29.88 18.42
C ALA A 3 6.65 -30.30 18.37
N THR A 4 6.97 -31.18 17.42
CA THR A 4 8.29 -31.74 17.23
C THR A 4 8.76 -31.42 15.83
N SER A 5 9.84 -30.64 15.71
CA SER A 5 10.51 -30.42 14.42
C SER A 5 11.20 -31.69 13.97
N ILE A 6 11.07 -32.00 12.68
CA ILE A 6 11.56 -33.23 12.06
C ILE A 6 12.80 -32.90 11.24
N CYS A 7 13.85 -33.70 11.41
CA CYS A 7 15.09 -33.54 10.67
C CYS A 7 14.93 -34.01 9.23
N LEU A 8 15.27 -33.16 8.26
CA LEU A 8 15.22 -33.50 6.84
C LEU A 8 16.55 -34.03 6.28
N LYS A 9 17.58 -34.21 7.11
CA LYS A 9 18.94 -34.55 6.65
C LYS A 9 19.00 -35.79 5.76
N GLU A 10 18.16 -36.80 6.03
CA GLU A 10 18.13 -38.06 5.27
C GLU A 10 17.45 -37.94 3.90
N VAL A 11 16.66 -36.89 3.68
CA VAL A 11 15.92 -36.66 2.42
C VAL A 11 16.37 -35.42 1.66
N ALA A 12 17.11 -34.51 2.29
CA ALA A 12 17.60 -33.29 1.67
C ALA A 12 18.59 -33.62 0.54
N ASN A 13 18.46 -32.92 -0.59
CA ASN A 13 19.26 -33.16 -1.81
C ASN A 13 19.87 -31.88 -2.40
N ARG A 14 19.68 -30.73 -1.74
CA ARG A 14 20.26 -29.42 -2.09
C ARG A 14 20.64 -28.61 -0.85
N SER A 15 21.71 -27.83 -0.94
CA SER A 15 22.14 -26.86 0.08
C SER A 15 21.22 -25.64 0.11
N LEU A 16 21.06 -24.99 1.27
CA LEU A 16 20.37 -23.70 1.41
C LEU A 16 21.12 -22.57 0.70
N ALA A 17 22.46 -22.55 0.79
CA ALA A 17 23.34 -21.56 0.18
C ALA A 17 24.00 -22.10 -1.10
N THR A 18 23.20 -22.58 -2.06
CA THR A 18 23.74 -23.15 -3.31
C THR A 18 24.74 -22.19 -3.98
N PRO A 19 26.01 -22.58 -4.17
CA PRO A 19 27.02 -21.68 -4.75
C PRO A 19 26.68 -21.29 -6.20
N LEU A 20 27.12 -20.09 -6.60
CA LEU A 20 27.06 -19.59 -7.97
C LEU A 20 27.96 -20.44 -8.89
N VAL A 21 27.44 -21.52 -9.46
CA VAL A 21 28.15 -22.29 -10.49
C VAL A 21 27.85 -21.70 -11.88
N ARG A 22 28.90 -21.47 -12.68
CA ARG A 22 28.77 -20.98 -14.05
C ARG A 22 27.90 -21.95 -14.88
N ARG A 23 26.79 -21.44 -15.43
CA ARG A 23 25.81 -22.05 -16.37
C ARG A 23 24.56 -22.76 -15.78
N ARG A 24 24.51 -23.09 -14.48
CA ARG A 24 23.26 -23.45 -13.74
C ARG A 24 23.48 -23.09 -12.27
N SER A 25 22.72 -22.13 -11.74
CA SER A 25 22.87 -21.60 -10.38
C SER A 25 21.54 -21.63 -9.62
N GLY A 26 21.62 -21.86 -8.30
CA GLY A 26 20.46 -21.96 -7.41
C GLY A 26 19.67 -23.28 -7.55
N TRP A 27 18.68 -23.46 -6.67
CA TRP A 27 17.82 -24.65 -6.67
C TRP A 27 16.84 -24.69 -7.86
N GLY A 28 16.64 -23.56 -8.55
CA GLY A 28 15.82 -23.46 -9.77
C GLY A 28 16.56 -23.74 -11.09
N GLY A 29 17.89 -23.93 -11.08
CA GLY A 29 18.64 -24.37 -12.26
C GLY A 29 18.87 -23.33 -13.38
N PHE A 30 18.75 -22.03 -13.10
CA PHE A 30 18.94 -20.94 -14.09
C PHE A 30 20.37 -20.38 -14.12
N SER A 31 20.80 -19.80 -15.24
CA SER A 31 21.99 -18.96 -15.31
C SER A 31 21.80 -17.68 -14.47
N VAL A 32 22.85 -17.33 -13.70
CA VAL A 32 23.07 -16.14 -12.85
C VAL A 32 22.20 -14.90 -13.21
N PRO A 33 21.64 -14.17 -12.23
CA PRO A 33 21.88 -14.23 -10.78
C PRO A 33 21.18 -15.40 -10.08
N ALA A 34 21.83 -16.00 -9.08
CA ALA A 34 21.33 -17.18 -8.39
C ALA A 34 19.98 -16.92 -7.70
N LYS A 35 19.00 -17.77 -8.01
CA LYS A 35 17.72 -17.87 -7.28
C LYS A 35 17.96 -18.60 -5.96
N GLY A 36 18.38 -17.85 -4.93
CA GLY A 36 18.66 -18.37 -3.59
C GLY A 36 17.63 -17.92 -2.55
N LEU A 37 17.59 -18.60 -1.41
CA LEU A 37 16.86 -18.18 -0.21
C LEU A 37 17.77 -17.41 0.75
N ASP A 38 18.71 -16.64 0.21
CA ASP A 38 19.62 -15.80 0.99
C ASP A 38 18.84 -14.92 1.97
N GLY A 39 19.31 -14.87 3.22
CA GLY A 39 18.65 -14.18 4.32
C GLY A 39 17.59 -15.01 5.07
N LEU A 40 17.29 -16.24 4.64
CA LEU A 40 16.44 -17.15 5.42
C LEU A 40 17.18 -17.54 6.72
N PRO A 41 16.61 -17.27 7.90
CA PRO A 41 17.27 -17.59 9.16
C PRO A 41 17.36 -19.10 9.35
N THR A 42 18.47 -19.59 9.89
CA THR A 42 18.75 -21.02 10.10
C THR A 42 18.71 -21.40 11.57
N GLY A 43 18.82 -22.68 11.90
CA GLY A 43 18.66 -23.21 13.25
C GLY A 43 17.19 -23.30 13.66
N ARG A 44 16.92 -23.24 14.96
CA ARG A 44 15.55 -23.25 15.49
C ARG A 44 14.88 -21.91 15.22
N GLN A 45 13.86 -21.92 14.37
CA GLN A 45 13.12 -20.73 13.95
C GLN A 45 11.63 -20.96 14.13
N VAL A 46 10.86 -19.87 14.25
CA VAL A 46 9.40 -19.94 14.25
C VAL A 46 8.92 -19.20 13.02
N PHE A 47 8.37 -19.95 12.07
CA PHE A 47 7.77 -19.39 10.86
C PHE A 47 6.27 -19.53 10.97
N ALA A 48 5.54 -18.42 10.80
CA ALA A 48 4.07 -18.46 10.83
C ALA A 48 3.50 -19.22 12.05
N ARG A 49 4.13 -19.01 13.23
CA ARG A 49 3.80 -19.62 14.53
C ARG A 49 4.10 -21.11 14.67
N VAL A 50 4.75 -21.74 13.69
CA VAL A 50 5.18 -23.13 13.75
C VAL A 50 6.70 -23.20 13.95
N PRO A 51 7.20 -23.92 14.96
CA PRO A 51 8.64 -24.07 15.16
C PRO A 51 9.22 -25.01 14.10
N PHE A 52 10.29 -24.63 13.44
CA PHE A 52 11.08 -25.46 12.54
C PHE A 52 12.54 -25.45 12.97
N VAL A 53 13.28 -26.49 12.59
CA VAL A 53 14.74 -26.53 12.73
C VAL A 53 15.31 -26.62 11.33
N LEU A 54 15.89 -25.51 10.86
CA LEU A 54 16.58 -25.45 9.59
C LEU A 54 18.07 -25.73 9.79
N PRO A 55 18.71 -26.48 8.88
CA PRO A 55 20.15 -26.70 8.95
C PRO A 55 20.91 -25.39 8.74
N PRO A 56 22.19 -25.32 9.17
CA PRO A 56 23.06 -24.19 8.85
C PRO A 56 23.07 -23.87 7.36
N ALA A 57 23.26 -22.60 7.00
CA ALA A 57 23.15 -22.15 5.61
C ALA A 57 24.19 -22.82 4.71
N ASP A 58 25.37 -23.10 5.26
CA ASP A 58 26.52 -23.77 4.64
C ASP A 58 26.43 -25.31 4.66
N ALA A 59 25.34 -25.89 5.16
CA ALA A 59 25.13 -27.33 5.10
C ALA A 59 25.06 -27.81 3.63
N GLU A 60 25.74 -28.92 3.34
CA GLU A 60 25.78 -29.53 2.00
C GLU A 60 24.37 -29.89 1.50
N TYR A 61 23.53 -30.41 2.39
CA TYR A 61 22.14 -30.75 2.13
C TYR A 61 21.25 -30.15 3.22
N GLY A 62 20.46 -29.15 2.84
CA GLY A 62 19.61 -28.41 3.74
C GLY A 62 18.13 -28.31 3.36
N MET A 63 17.78 -28.71 2.14
CA MET A 63 16.41 -28.76 1.66
C MET A 63 16.17 -29.94 0.72
N LEU A 64 14.93 -30.41 0.67
CA LEU A 64 14.46 -31.36 -0.33
C LEU A 64 13.88 -30.57 -1.50
N VAL A 65 14.50 -30.71 -2.66
CA VAL A 65 14.04 -30.11 -3.92
C VAL A 65 13.57 -31.22 -4.85
N LEU A 66 12.31 -31.17 -5.23
CA LEU A 66 11.74 -32.03 -6.24
C LEU A 66 11.66 -31.22 -7.53
N ALA A 67 12.38 -31.64 -8.57
CA ALA A 67 12.36 -31.08 -9.93
C ALA A 67 11.32 -31.81 -10.82
N PRO A 68 10.79 -31.21 -11.91
CA PRO A 68 9.75 -31.80 -12.77
C PRO A 68 9.95 -33.28 -13.13
N GLU A 69 11.20 -33.66 -13.35
CA GLU A 69 11.67 -34.99 -13.70
C GLU A 69 11.81 -35.96 -12.52
N ASP A 70 11.72 -35.50 -11.27
CA ASP A 70 11.82 -36.38 -10.10
C ASP A 70 10.60 -37.31 -10.01
N ARG A 71 10.87 -38.61 -9.90
CA ARG A 71 9.88 -39.69 -9.86
C ARG A 71 9.91 -40.47 -8.55
N GLU A 72 10.95 -40.29 -7.76
CA GLU A 72 11.18 -41.14 -6.61
C GLU A 72 10.42 -40.60 -5.40
N GLU A 73 9.79 -41.52 -4.67
CA GLU A 73 9.18 -41.19 -3.39
C GLU A 73 10.28 -41.01 -2.32
N ARG A 74 10.10 -40.03 -1.44
CA ARG A 74 10.98 -39.77 -0.29
C ARG A 74 10.21 -40.02 0.99
N THR A 75 10.80 -40.74 1.94
CA THR A 75 10.19 -40.97 3.26
C THR A 75 10.80 -40.02 4.28
N ILE A 76 9.97 -39.18 4.88
CA ILE A 76 10.30 -38.25 5.95
C ILE A 76 10.04 -38.97 7.28
N PRO A 77 10.99 -38.96 8.24
CA PRO A 77 10.89 -39.72 9.49
C PRO A 77 9.94 -39.05 10.49
N VAL A 78 8.64 -39.04 10.17
CA VAL A 78 7.56 -38.59 11.05
C VAL A 78 6.88 -39.81 11.66
N SER A 79 7.22 -40.15 12.90
CA SER A 79 6.62 -41.27 13.62
C SER A 79 5.90 -40.81 14.89
N GLY A 80 4.90 -41.57 15.32
CA GLY A 80 4.08 -41.27 16.50
C GLY A 80 2.66 -40.82 16.17
N GLN A 81 1.89 -40.48 17.19
CA GLN A 81 0.49 -40.09 17.04
C GLN A 81 0.38 -38.56 16.95
N TRP A 82 -0.02 -38.07 15.78
CA TRP A 82 -0.04 -36.64 15.46
C TRP A 82 -1.37 -36.26 14.83
N ALA A 83 -1.89 -35.09 15.17
CA ALA A 83 -3.12 -34.56 14.57
C ALA A 83 -2.85 -33.78 13.27
N ALA A 84 -1.68 -33.16 13.16
CA ALA A 84 -1.28 -32.43 11.96
C ALA A 84 0.24 -32.49 11.72
N VAL A 85 0.63 -32.26 10.46
CA VAL A 85 2.01 -32.02 10.05
C VAL A 85 2.09 -30.69 9.33
N TYR A 86 2.97 -29.81 9.78
CA TYR A 86 3.24 -28.52 9.16
C TYR A 86 4.44 -28.60 8.23
N LEU A 87 4.31 -27.93 7.09
CA LEU A 87 5.35 -27.85 6.07
C LEU A 87 5.88 -26.42 6.01
N LEU A 88 7.19 -26.25 6.03
CA LEU A 88 7.84 -25.02 5.59
C LEU A 88 8.35 -25.27 4.17
N HIS A 89 7.71 -24.67 3.17
CA HIS A 89 7.96 -24.99 1.78
C HIS A 89 7.78 -23.80 0.85
N THR A 90 8.20 -23.93 -0.40
CA THR A 90 7.95 -22.95 -1.44
C THR A 90 7.96 -23.62 -2.81
N MET A 91 7.58 -22.88 -3.85
CA MET A 91 7.57 -23.40 -5.21
C MET A 91 8.16 -22.38 -6.19
N GLU A 92 8.92 -22.85 -7.16
CA GLU A 92 9.25 -22.05 -8.34
C GLU A 92 8.32 -22.41 -9.50
N ARG A 93 7.82 -21.39 -10.22
CA ARG A 93 6.84 -21.53 -11.28
C ARG A 93 5.64 -22.29 -10.73
N GLY A 94 4.98 -21.71 -9.73
CA GLY A 94 3.71 -22.20 -9.22
C GLY A 94 2.55 -21.74 -10.12
N GLU A 95 1.79 -22.67 -10.67
CA GLU A 95 0.58 -22.39 -11.46
C GLU A 95 -0.64 -22.77 -10.61
N MET A 96 -1.52 -21.80 -10.36
CA MET A 96 -2.71 -21.96 -9.52
C MET A 96 -3.55 -23.17 -9.92
N GLY A 97 -3.97 -23.97 -8.94
CA GLY A 97 -4.80 -25.16 -9.12
C GLY A 97 -4.05 -26.44 -9.52
N ARG A 98 -2.71 -26.38 -9.67
CA ARG A 98 -1.88 -27.58 -9.89
C ARG A 98 -1.51 -28.27 -8.58
N THR A 99 -1.24 -29.57 -8.66
CA THR A 99 -0.83 -30.39 -7.51
C THR A 99 0.63 -30.84 -7.70
N PRO A 100 1.63 -30.04 -7.27
CA PRO A 100 3.04 -30.40 -7.43
C PRO A 100 3.40 -31.73 -6.74
N VAL A 101 2.88 -31.97 -5.54
CA VAL A 101 3.24 -33.12 -4.72
C VAL A 101 2.03 -33.72 -4.01
N VAL A 102 2.15 -35.00 -3.67
CA VAL A 102 1.24 -35.74 -2.81
C VAL A 102 2.03 -36.27 -1.62
N TYR A 103 1.48 -36.06 -0.43
CA TYR A 103 1.98 -36.62 0.81
C TYR A 103 1.15 -37.84 1.20
N THR A 104 1.80 -38.94 1.59
CA THR A 104 1.15 -40.17 2.03
C THR A 104 1.48 -40.44 3.49
N PHE A 105 0.47 -40.37 4.36
CA PHE A 105 0.53 -40.78 5.75
C PHE A 105 0.53 -42.30 5.80
N ARG A 106 1.58 -42.91 6.34
CA ARG A 106 1.70 -44.38 6.50
C ARG A 106 1.60 -44.71 7.98
N TYR A 107 0.66 -45.57 8.35
CA TYR A 107 0.39 -45.91 9.75
C TYR A 107 1.04 -47.24 10.15
N GLU A 108 1.29 -47.43 11.45
CA GLU A 108 1.87 -48.67 11.99
C GLU A 108 1.00 -49.92 11.72
N ASP A 109 -0.31 -49.76 11.52
CA ASP A 109 -1.25 -50.83 11.19
C ASP A 109 -1.22 -51.27 9.70
N GLY A 110 -0.33 -50.66 8.90
CA GLY A 110 -0.18 -50.93 7.46
C GLY A 110 -1.16 -50.15 6.57
N SER A 111 -2.11 -49.40 7.13
CA SER A 111 -2.98 -48.51 6.36
C SER A 111 -2.25 -47.24 5.89
N SER A 112 -2.84 -46.53 4.94
CA SER A 112 -2.31 -45.24 4.48
C SER A 112 -3.41 -44.28 4.04
N ALA A 113 -3.08 -42.99 3.99
CA ALA A 113 -3.97 -41.96 3.47
C ALA A 113 -3.17 -40.85 2.76
N GLU A 114 -3.70 -40.33 1.66
CA GLU A 114 -3.03 -39.30 0.85
C GLU A 114 -3.59 -37.89 1.11
N ARG A 115 -2.71 -36.90 1.01
CA ARG A 115 -3.02 -35.46 1.00
C ARG A 115 -2.28 -34.78 -0.14
N GLU A 116 -3.04 -34.07 -0.95
CA GLU A 116 -2.51 -33.27 -2.05
C GLU A 116 -2.04 -31.91 -1.54
N VAL A 117 -0.97 -31.37 -2.14
CA VAL A 117 -0.56 -29.97 -1.97
C VAL A 117 -0.88 -29.25 -3.27
N THR A 118 -1.80 -28.30 -3.22
CA THR A 118 -2.31 -27.55 -4.36
C THR A 118 -1.77 -26.12 -4.38
N VAL A 119 -1.25 -25.69 -5.52
CA VAL A 119 -0.79 -24.31 -5.70
C VAL A 119 -1.99 -23.36 -5.62
N GLY A 120 -1.88 -22.35 -4.77
CA GLY A 120 -2.97 -21.41 -4.53
C GLY A 120 -3.93 -21.79 -3.41
N GLU A 121 -3.70 -22.92 -2.76
CA GLU A 121 -4.36 -23.31 -1.51
C GLU A 121 -3.32 -23.61 -0.43
N ASP A 122 -2.38 -24.51 -0.74
CA ASP A 122 -1.37 -25.01 0.19
C ASP A 122 0.01 -24.40 -0.04
N VAL A 123 0.33 -23.90 -1.24
CA VAL A 123 1.64 -23.30 -1.54
C VAL A 123 1.52 -22.23 -2.63
N GLY A 124 2.37 -21.21 -2.57
CA GLY A 124 2.50 -20.19 -3.62
C GLY A 124 3.78 -20.31 -4.43
N ASP A 125 3.84 -19.55 -5.52
CA ASP A 125 5.15 -19.24 -6.12
C ASP A 125 6.00 -18.46 -5.10
N TRP A 126 7.28 -18.77 -5.07
CA TRP A 126 8.23 -18.13 -4.18
C TRP A 126 8.36 -16.64 -4.50
N LEU A 127 8.19 -16.22 -5.75
CA LEU A 127 8.14 -14.80 -6.14
C LEU A 127 6.72 -14.23 -6.02
N PHE A 128 6.65 -12.97 -5.64
CA PHE A 128 5.38 -12.23 -5.47
C PHE A 128 4.47 -12.89 -4.40
N PRO A 129 4.94 -12.97 -3.14
CA PRO A 129 4.25 -13.64 -2.05
C PRO A 129 2.77 -13.33 -1.97
N LYS A 130 1.97 -14.38 -1.78
CA LYS A 130 0.54 -14.25 -1.50
C LYS A 130 0.11 -15.35 -0.54
N GLU A 131 -0.67 -15.00 0.47
CA GLU A 131 -1.26 -15.99 1.37
C GLU A 131 -2.47 -16.68 0.73
N PHE A 132 -2.70 -17.92 1.12
CA PHE A 132 -3.77 -18.77 0.60
C PHE A 132 -4.57 -19.40 1.73
N SER A 133 -5.59 -20.15 1.35
CA SER A 133 -6.61 -20.65 2.28
C SER A 133 -6.11 -21.77 3.20
N ASN A 134 -4.98 -22.42 2.90
CA ASN A 134 -4.32 -23.41 3.77
C ASN A 134 -2.81 -23.14 3.95
N CYS A 135 -2.33 -21.94 3.59
CA CYS A 135 -0.96 -21.55 3.89
C CYS A 135 -0.80 -20.03 4.07
N ILE A 136 0.16 -19.68 4.92
CA ILE A 136 0.53 -18.30 5.21
C ILE A 136 2.02 -18.09 4.96
N ILE A 137 2.43 -16.85 4.78
CA ILE A 137 3.83 -16.54 4.50
C ILE A 137 4.62 -16.72 5.80
N GLY A 138 5.53 -17.70 5.81
CA GLY A 138 6.44 -17.96 6.91
C GLY A 138 7.62 -16.99 6.93
N TRP A 139 8.15 -16.64 5.76
CA TRP A 139 9.27 -15.72 5.61
C TRP A 139 9.20 -14.99 4.27
N THR A 140 9.70 -13.76 4.24
CA THR A 140 9.97 -13.02 3.00
C THR A 140 11.40 -12.53 2.97
N GLY A 141 11.99 -12.51 1.78
CA GLY A 141 13.24 -11.82 1.50
C GLY A 141 13.16 -11.10 0.16
N TYR A 142 14.29 -10.59 -0.30
CA TYR A 142 14.39 -9.93 -1.59
C TYR A 142 15.51 -10.56 -2.42
N LEU A 143 15.30 -10.63 -3.74
CA LEU A 143 16.39 -10.94 -4.65
C LEU A 143 17.35 -9.76 -4.73
N SER A 144 18.63 -10.00 -4.49
CA SER A 144 19.67 -8.97 -4.50
C SER A 144 19.85 -8.27 -5.86
N ALA A 145 19.43 -8.91 -6.95
CA ALA A 145 19.65 -8.41 -8.30
C ALA A 145 18.53 -7.51 -8.85
N ASN A 146 17.30 -7.66 -8.37
CA ASN A 146 16.13 -6.96 -8.93
C ASN A 146 15.04 -6.64 -7.90
N GLU A 147 15.34 -6.80 -6.61
CA GLU A 147 14.47 -6.46 -5.48
C GLU A 147 13.09 -7.10 -5.53
N TYR A 148 12.91 -8.19 -6.30
CA TYR A 148 11.67 -8.94 -6.24
C TYR A 148 11.56 -9.64 -4.89
N GLN A 149 10.41 -9.45 -4.26
CA GLN A 149 10.10 -10.11 -3.02
C GLN A 149 9.95 -11.61 -3.26
N LYS A 150 10.70 -12.39 -2.50
CA LYS A 150 10.66 -13.86 -2.44
C LYS A 150 10.08 -14.32 -1.12
N SER A 151 9.55 -15.54 -1.06
CA SER A 151 8.86 -16.05 0.12
C SER A 151 8.93 -17.55 0.29
N VAL A 152 8.70 -17.94 1.55
CA VAL A 152 8.52 -19.31 2.00
C VAL A 152 7.20 -19.37 2.75
N TYR A 153 6.43 -20.41 2.51
CA TYR A 153 5.09 -20.62 3.06
C TYR A 153 5.12 -21.65 4.18
N VAL A 154 4.20 -21.48 5.13
CA VAL A 154 3.85 -22.51 6.10
C VAL A 154 2.46 -23.02 5.77
N ALA A 155 2.36 -24.32 5.53
CA ALA A 155 1.10 -25.02 5.23
C ALA A 155 0.82 -26.13 6.24
N GLU A 156 -0.44 -26.52 6.35
CA GLU A 156 -0.89 -27.55 7.28
C GLU A 156 -1.44 -28.77 6.54
N LEU A 157 -0.88 -29.93 6.82
CA LEU A 157 -1.42 -31.23 6.41
C LEU A 157 -2.16 -31.87 7.58
N VAL A 158 -3.49 -31.89 7.50
CA VAL A 158 -4.33 -32.57 8.48
C VAL A 158 -4.17 -34.08 8.35
N ASN A 159 -3.76 -34.73 9.45
CA ASN A 159 -3.72 -36.19 9.52
C ASN A 159 -5.17 -36.71 9.44
N PRO A 160 -5.52 -37.53 8.41
CA PRO A 160 -6.86 -38.09 8.28
C PRO A 160 -7.28 -39.01 9.44
N HIS A 161 -6.30 -39.61 10.13
CA HIS A 161 -6.49 -40.55 11.23
C HIS A 161 -5.61 -40.14 12.44
N PRO A 162 -5.95 -39.05 13.15
CA PRO A 162 -5.18 -38.56 14.29
C PRO A 162 -5.14 -39.53 15.48
N GLU A 163 -6.05 -40.51 15.52
CA GLU A 163 -6.09 -41.60 16.47
C GLU A 163 -5.03 -42.69 16.19
N LYS A 164 -4.49 -42.74 14.97
CA LYS A 164 -3.51 -43.75 14.56
C LYS A 164 -2.08 -43.23 14.70
N ARG A 165 -1.16 -44.14 15.04
CA ARG A 165 0.28 -43.87 15.06
C ARG A 165 0.84 -43.91 13.64
N LEU A 166 1.52 -42.84 13.24
CA LEU A 166 2.26 -42.77 11.99
C LEU A 166 3.56 -43.58 12.12
N ALA A 167 3.83 -44.40 11.11
CA ALA A 167 5.11 -45.04 10.87
C ALA A 167 6.04 -44.15 10.03
N GLY A 168 5.47 -43.29 9.19
CA GLY A 168 6.22 -42.35 8.36
C GLY A 168 5.31 -41.47 7.51
N LEU A 169 5.91 -40.42 6.95
CA LEU A 169 5.25 -39.55 5.96
C LEU A 169 6.07 -39.59 4.68
N SER A 170 5.50 -40.06 3.57
CA SER A 170 6.19 -40.01 2.29
C SER A 170 5.70 -38.84 1.44
N VAL A 171 6.58 -38.31 0.59
CA VAL A 171 6.26 -37.28 -0.41
C VAL A 171 6.70 -37.76 -1.78
N ARG A 172 5.83 -37.61 -2.75
CA ARG A 172 6.12 -37.91 -4.16
C ARG A 172 5.58 -36.82 -5.06
N ARG A 173 6.20 -36.68 -6.22
CA ARG A 173 5.72 -35.77 -7.24
C ARG A 173 4.42 -36.25 -7.86
N ARG A 174 3.54 -35.32 -8.23
CA ARG A 174 2.29 -35.60 -8.95
C ARG A 174 2.28 -34.93 -10.31
N ASP A 175 2.40 -33.60 -10.34
CA ASP A 175 2.48 -32.84 -11.59
C ASP A 175 3.91 -32.57 -12.05
N TRP A 176 4.13 -32.46 -13.37
CA TRP A 176 5.43 -32.19 -13.98
C TRP A 176 5.72 -30.69 -14.12
N TYR A 177 5.09 -29.88 -13.28
CA TYR A 177 5.18 -28.42 -13.36
C TYR A 177 5.88 -27.83 -12.13
N GLY A 178 6.68 -26.79 -12.37
CA GLY A 178 7.43 -26.05 -11.36
C GLY A 178 8.49 -26.85 -10.62
N THR A 179 9.09 -26.26 -9.59
CA THR A 179 10.04 -26.94 -8.70
C THR A 179 9.52 -26.78 -7.28
N TYR A 180 9.27 -27.90 -6.59
CA TYR A 180 8.79 -27.88 -5.21
C TYR A 180 9.97 -27.97 -4.24
N VAL A 181 9.95 -27.15 -3.20
CA VAL A 181 11.04 -27.06 -2.22
C VAL A 181 10.47 -27.22 -0.82
N LEU A 182 10.94 -28.24 -0.09
CA LEU A 182 10.63 -28.45 1.32
C LEU A 182 11.86 -28.12 2.18
N LEU A 183 11.69 -27.16 3.08
CA LEU A 183 12.73 -26.61 3.95
C LEU A 183 12.66 -27.19 5.36
N GLY A 184 11.46 -27.46 5.86
CA GLY A 184 11.26 -27.97 7.21
C GLY A 184 9.92 -28.66 7.38
N VAL A 185 9.85 -29.56 8.37
CA VAL A 185 8.64 -30.29 8.74
C VAL A 185 8.50 -30.27 10.26
N THR A 186 7.28 -30.10 10.74
CA THR A 186 6.97 -30.15 12.18
C THR A 186 5.68 -30.89 12.41
N ALA A 187 5.70 -31.92 13.26
CA ALA A 187 4.52 -32.68 13.63
C ALA A 187 3.90 -32.11 14.92
N SER A 188 2.57 -32.10 15.03
CA SER A 188 1.87 -31.64 16.23
C SER A 188 0.74 -32.57 16.63
N SER A 189 0.59 -32.78 17.94
CA SER A 189 -0.52 -33.55 18.52
C SER A 189 -1.76 -32.69 18.75
N GLU A 190 -1.64 -31.37 18.55
CA GLU A 190 -2.73 -30.41 18.70
C GLU A 190 -3.64 -30.41 17.46
N PRO A 191 -4.94 -30.08 17.61
CA PRO A 191 -5.85 -29.95 16.48
C PRO A 191 -5.33 -29.00 15.39
N PRO A 192 -5.62 -29.28 14.11
CA PRO A 192 -5.19 -28.44 12.99
C PRO A 192 -5.73 -27.00 13.09
N PHE A 193 -4.85 -26.05 12.83
CA PHE A 193 -5.00 -24.60 12.93
C PHE A 193 -5.62 -23.95 11.69
N PHE A 194 -5.02 -24.12 10.51
CA PHE A 194 -5.47 -23.41 9.31
C PHE A 194 -6.85 -23.91 8.87
N ALA A 195 -7.11 -25.21 9.04
CA ALA A 195 -8.42 -25.79 8.76
C ALA A 195 -9.53 -25.29 9.71
N SER A 196 -9.22 -25.02 10.98
CA SER A 196 -10.21 -24.56 11.98
C SER A 196 -10.48 -23.06 11.92
N ALA A 197 -9.51 -22.26 11.46
CA ALA A 197 -9.64 -20.82 11.26
C ALA A 197 -10.69 -20.41 10.18
N ARG A 198 -11.10 -21.32 9.29
CA ARG A 198 -12.02 -21.04 8.16
C ARG A 198 -13.51 -20.82 8.55
N LYS A 199 -13.98 -21.18 9.75
CA LYS A 199 -15.40 -20.94 10.12
C LYS A 199 -15.61 -19.55 10.74
N GLY A 200 -15.66 -18.53 9.89
CA GLY A 200 -16.29 -17.23 10.19
C GLY A 200 -15.70 -16.41 11.34
N SER A 201 -14.47 -16.71 11.77
CA SER A 201 -13.78 -15.96 12.82
C SER A 201 -12.52 -15.31 12.24
N PRO A 202 -12.09 -14.12 12.71
CA PRO A 202 -10.77 -13.58 12.39
C PRO A 202 -9.74 -14.60 12.85
N ALA A 203 -9.00 -15.17 11.90
CA ALA A 203 -8.02 -16.21 12.19
C ALA A 203 -6.92 -15.68 13.11
N GLY A 204 -6.68 -16.36 14.23
CA GLY A 204 -5.46 -16.20 15.02
C GLY A 204 -5.13 -17.51 15.76
N LEU A 205 -3.85 -17.89 15.84
CA LEU A 205 -3.29 -18.81 16.84
C LEU A 205 -2.08 -18.22 17.57
N ALA A 206 -2.03 -16.90 17.67
CA ALA A 206 -1.23 -16.27 18.70
C ALA A 206 -1.74 -14.88 18.93
N ASP A 207 -1.28 -14.36 20.04
CA ASP A 207 -1.49 -13.00 20.38
C ASP A 207 -0.88 -12.10 19.29
N TYR A 208 -1.65 -11.23 18.68
CA TYR A 208 -1.19 -10.27 17.69
C TYR A 208 -0.94 -8.93 18.37
N VAL A 209 0.05 -8.19 17.86
CA VAL A 209 0.21 -6.79 18.21
C VAL A 209 -0.75 -6.00 17.32
N GLU A 210 -1.87 -5.61 17.90
CA GLU A 210 -2.70 -4.55 17.34
C GLU A 210 -2.01 -3.22 17.57
N LEU A 211 -1.64 -2.60 16.47
CA LEU A 211 -1.31 -1.19 16.44
C LEU A 211 -2.65 -0.47 16.15
N PRO A 212 -3.30 0.21 17.13
CA PRO A 212 -4.55 0.97 16.90
C PRO A 212 -4.50 1.92 15.68
N CYS A 213 -5.57 2.57 15.24
CA CYS A 213 -5.41 3.58 14.15
C CYS A 213 -4.83 4.93 14.65
N GLU A 214 -4.80 5.16 15.96
CA GLU A 214 -4.49 6.46 16.60
C GLU A 214 -3.27 6.41 17.53
N ILE A 215 -2.25 5.66 17.12
CA ILE A 215 -1.26 5.12 18.07
C ILE A 215 -0.22 6.12 18.55
N PHE A 216 0.05 7.20 17.82
CA PHE A 216 1.23 8.02 18.09
C PHE A 216 0.92 9.50 18.02
N GLN A 217 1.51 10.22 18.96
CA GLN A 217 1.50 11.67 18.92
C GLN A 217 2.89 12.17 19.27
N VAL A 218 3.41 13.09 18.45
CA VAL A 218 4.55 13.89 18.88
C VAL A 218 4.03 14.96 19.82
N ARG A 219 4.22 14.77 21.13
CA ARG A 219 3.88 15.78 22.14
C ARG A 219 5.16 16.30 22.77
N ASN A 220 5.35 17.62 22.75
CA ASN A 220 6.44 18.29 23.47
C ASN A 220 7.84 17.74 23.16
N GLY A 221 8.07 17.24 21.94
CA GLY A 221 9.36 16.65 21.55
C GLY A 221 9.56 15.20 21.94
N PHE A 222 8.51 14.49 22.37
CA PHE A 222 8.49 13.05 22.59
C PHE A 222 7.60 12.36 21.55
N LEU A 223 8.00 11.17 21.12
CA LEU A 223 7.21 10.23 20.35
C LEU A 223 6.53 9.28 21.34
N ASP A 224 5.23 9.46 21.54
CA ASP A 224 4.41 8.55 22.33
C ASP A 224 3.99 7.38 21.44
N ILE A 225 4.27 6.16 21.88
CA ILE A 225 3.94 4.90 21.21
C ILE A 225 2.93 4.16 22.07
N SER A 226 1.90 3.61 21.44
CA SER A 226 0.95 2.70 22.08
C SER A 226 0.87 1.38 21.31
N ALA A 227 0.60 0.26 21.97
CA ALA A 227 0.38 -1.01 21.29
C ALA A 227 -0.54 -1.86 22.13
N CYS A 228 -1.43 -2.62 21.51
CA CYS A 228 -2.22 -3.61 22.23
C CYS A 228 -1.74 -4.99 21.80
N VAL A 229 -1.38 -5.83 22.75
CA VAL A 229 -1.12 -7.24 22.48
C VAL A 229 -2.39 -7.98 22.81
N ARG A 230 -2.97 -8.67 21.84
CA ARG A 230 -4.24 -9.37 21.99
C ARG A 230 -4.13 -10.80 21.54
N THR A 231 -4.69 -11.75 22.27
CA THR A 231 -4.83 -13.14 21.84
C THR A 231 -5.51 -13.26 20.50
N ALA A 232 -5.35 -14.43 19.89
CA ALA A 232 -6.13 -14.87 18.75
C ALA A 232 -7.66 -14.62 18.88
N ARG A 233 -8.17 -14.64 20.11
CA ARG A 233 -9.59 -14.42 20.44
C ARG A 233 -9.93 -12.95 20.67
N GLY A 234 -8.97 -12.05 20.50
CA GLY A 234 -9.09 -10.61 20.77
C GLY A 234 -8.91 -10.23 22.24
N GLU A 235 -8.61 -11.19 23.13
CA GLU A 235 -8.43 -10.95 24.57
C GLU A 235 -7.10 -10.24 24.80
N MET A 236 -7.00 -9.31 25.75
CA MET A 236 -5.74 -8.60 25.97
C MET A 236 -4.70 -9.48 26.69
N VAL A 237 -3.44 -9.39 26.27
CA VAL A 237 -2.31 -10.06 26.89
C VAL A 237 -1.53 -9.02 27.67
N ARG A 238 -1.53 -9.14 28.99
CA ARG A 238 -1.03 -8.11 29.93
C ARG A 238 0.41 -8.35 30.38
N ASP A 239 0.96 -9.52 30.10
CA ASP A 239 2.27 -9.99 30.53
C ASP A 239 3.24 -10.20 29.35
N ALA A 240 3.00 -9.52 28.22
CA ALA A 240 3.91 -9.50 27.09
C ALA A 240 5.07 -8.50 27.34
N ASP A 241 6.29 -8.90 26.98
CA ASP A 241 7.42 -7.98 26.86
C ASP A 241 7.35 -7.29 25.49
N VAL A 242 6.95 -6.02 25.50
CA VAL A 242 6.71 -5.26 24.28
C VAL A 242 7.83 -4.24 24.09
N THR A 243 8.45 -4.22 22.91
CA THR A 243 9.54 -3.33 22.54
C THR A 243 9.23 -2.64 21.21
N ALA A 244 9.34 -1.31 21.17
CA ALA A 244 9.41 -0.56 19.92
C ALA A 244 10.86 -0.46 19.44
N VAL A 245 11.11 -0.77 18.18
CA VAL A 245 12.38 -0.59 17.48
C VAL A 245 12.24 0.60 16.56
N ILE A 246 12.97 1.67 16.85
CA ILE A 246 12.86 2.99 16.22
C ILE A 246 14.23 3.33 15.63
N ALA A 247 14.35 3.36 14.30
CA ALA A 247 15.64 3.62 13.64
C ALA A 247 16.79 2.71 14.16
N GLY A 248 16.45 1.45 14.49
CA GLY A 248 17.39 0.48 15.06
C GLY A 248 17.55 0.51 16.59
N HIS A 249 17.02 1.52 17.28
CA HIS A 249 17.06 1.63 18.74
C HIS A 249 15.87 0.93 19.40
N ARG A 250 16.10 0.17 20.48
CA ARG A 250 15.05 -0.58 21.19
C ARG A 250 14.53 0.22 22.38
N HIS A 251 13.21 0.32 22.50
CA HIS A 251 12.49 1.06 23.53
C HIS A 251 11.41 0.15 24.14
N PRO A 252 11.57 -0.36 25.37
CA PRO A 252 10.55 -1.19 26.01
C PRO A 252 9.30 -0.37 26.32
N LEU A 253 8.13 -0.96 26.12
CA LEU A 253 6.83 -0.38 26.43
C LEU A 253 6.33 -0.94 27.76
N SER A 254 5.71 -0.09 28.56
CA SER A 254 5.08 -0.44 29.83
C SER A 254 3.57 -0.56 29.67
N LEU A 255 2.94 -1.52 30.33
CA LEU A 255 1.49 -1.65 30.32
C LEU A 255 0.82 -0.48 31.07
N GLU A 256 -0.04 0.26 30.37
CA GLU A 256 -0.87 1.35 30.87
C GLU A 256 -2.33 1.15 30.45
N GLY A 257 -3.17 0.73 31.40
CA GLY A 257 -4.58 0.42 31.15
C GLY A 257 -4.73 -0.80 30.24
N ASP A 258 -5.27 -0.57 29.03
CA ASP A 258 -5.48 -1.60 28.01
C ASP A 258 -4.50 -1.49 26.83
N SER A 259 -3.35 -0.85 27.06
CA SER A 259 -2.30 -0.67 26.05
C SER A 259 -0.89 -0.65 26.64
N TYR A 260 0.09 -1.18 25.95
CA TYR A 260 1.51 -0.97 26.20
C TYR A 260 1.94 0.38 25.64
N ARG A 261 2.73 1.16 26.38
CA ARG A 261 3.13 2.51 25.99
C ARG A 261 4.61 2.81 26.26
N VAL A 262 5.20 3.64 25.42
CA VAL A 262 6.50 4.27 25.68
C VAL A 262 6.52 5.68 25.12
N SER A 263 7.13 6.61 25.85
CA SER A 263 7.42 7.96 25.38
C SER A 263 8.91 8.09 25.12
N VAL A 264 9.29 8.27 23.86
CA VAL A 264 10.70 8.33 23.45
C VAL A 264 11.05 9.75 23.05
N PRO A 265 12.12 10.39 23.57
CA PRO A 265 12.56 11.69 23.09
C PRO A 265 12.78 11.67 21.58
N ALA A 266 12.11 12.56 20.85
CA ALA A 266 12.24 12.63 19.40
C ALA A 266 13.61 13.20 19.03
N GLU A 267 14.50 12.37 18.51
CA GLU A 267 15.82 12.82 18.08
C GLU A 267 15.74 13.78 16.89
N LYS A 268 16.67 14.74 16.82
CA LYS A 268 16.74 15.70 15.70
C LYS A 268 16.85 15.01 14.33
N GLY A 269 17.45 13.82 14.26
CA GLY A 269 17.57 13.01 13.05
C GLY A 269 16.26 12.33 12.62
N TRP A 270 15.39 11.96 13.58
CA TRP A 270 14.09 11.33 13.29
C TRP A 270 13.11 12.30 12.64
N ARG A 271 13.33 13.60 12.81
CA ARG A 271 12.57 14.67 12.15
C ARG A 271 12.93 14.86 10.66
N LYS A 272 13.90 14.13 10.12
CA LYS A 272 14.37 14.32 8.74
C LYS A 272 14.02 13.18 7.78
N TYR A 273 13.65 12.00 8.29
CA TYR A 273 13.49 10.80 7.46
C TYR A 273 12.24 9.99 7.82
N ALA A 274 11.79 9.21 6.83
CA ALA A 274 10.93 8.05 7.05
C ALA A 274 11.75 7.00 7.81
N ASN A 275 11.41 6.75 9.06
CA ASN A 275 12.09 5.74 9.86
C ASN A 275 11.18 4.52 9.99
N ALA A 276 11.76 3.33 9.84
CA ALA A 276 11.06 2.11 10.18
C ALA A 276 10.84 2.09 11.70
N LEU A 277 9.58 1.93 12.08
CA LEU A 277 9.16 1.53 13.41
C LEU A 277 8.71 0.08 13.32
N SER A 278 9.24 -0.76 14.20
CA SER A 278 8.74 -2.09 14.42
C SER A 278 8.29 -2.20 15.86
N VAL A 279 7.09 -2.69 16.14
CA VAL A 279 6.71 -3.07 17.50
C VAL A 279 6.78 -4.58 17.59
N GLU A 280 7.62 -5.06 18.49
CA GLU A 280 7.84 -6.46 18.79
C GLU A 280 7.19 -6.77 20.14
N ALA A 281 6.42 -7.84 20.25
CA ALA A 281 5.90 -8.33 21.51
C ALA A 281 6.35 -9.77 21.71
N THR A 282 7.04 -10.03 22.82
CA THR A 282 7.42 -11.37 23.27
C THR A 282 6.43 -11.81 24.33
N LEU A 283 5.64 -12.83 24.03
CA LEU A 283 4.64 -13.38 24.95
C LEU A 283 5.34 -14.25 26.02
N PRO A 284 4.68 -14.55 27.16
CA PRO A 284 5.21 -15.48 28.16
C PRO A 284 5.56 -16.87 27.58
N SER A 285 4.90 -17.26 26.50
CA SER A 285 5.20 -18.49 25.75
C SER A 285 6.53 -18.45 24.99
N GLY A 286 7.20 -17.30 24.92
CA GLY A 286 8.38 -17.04 24.09
C GLY A 286 8.06 -16.74 22.62
N THR A 287 6.79 -16.68 22.23
CA THR A 287 6.39 -16.30 20.87
C THR A 287 6.64 -14.80 20.66
N VAL A 288 7.29 -14.45 19.56
CA VAL A 288 7.53 -13.06 19.16
C VAL A 288 6.57 -12.66 18.03
N CYS A 289 5.85 -11.57 18.22
CA CYS A 289 4.96 -10.99 17.23
C CYS A 289 5.47 -9.61 16.84
N ARG A 290 5.53 -9.30 15.55
CA ARG A 290 6.08 -8.04 15.03
C ARG A 290 5.08 -7.32 14.14
N LYS A 291 5.00 -6.00 14.27
CA LYS A 291 4.25 -5.13 13.37
C LYS A 291 5.13 -3.96 12.92
N ASP A 292 5.27 -3.79 11.61
CA ASP A 292 6.06 -2.72 11.02
C ASP A 292 5.18 -1.54 10.59
N ALA A 293 5.71 -0.33 10.76
CA ALA A 293 5.16 0.94 10.31
C ALA A 293 6.30 1.85 9.87
N ILE A 294 6.00 2.87 9.06
CA ILE A 294 6.97 3.92 8.72
C ILE A 294 6.50 5.20 9.39
N PHE A 295 7.29 5.80 10.26
CA PHE A 295 6.96 7.09 10.86
C PHE A 295 7.78 8.22 10.24
N TYR A 296 7.13 9.36 10.04
CA TYR A 296 7.73 10.54 9.40
C TYR A 296 8.06 11.63 10.41
N ALA A 297 8.72 12.68 9.94
CA ALA A 297 9.21 13.85 10.69
C ALA A 297 8.23 14.52 11.68
N HIS A 298 6.94 14.24 11.57
CA HIS A 298 5.86 14.75 12.43
C HIS A 298 5.18 13.66 13.27
N GLY A 299 5.78 12.47 13.34
CA GLY A 299 5.42 11.29 14.13
C GLY A 299 4.05 10.68 13.86
N TYR A 300 3.57 10.78 12.62
CA TYR A 300 2.45 9.98 12.17
C TYR A 300 2.99 8.72 11.49
N PRO A 301 2.74 7.51 12.03
CA PRO A 301 3.03 6.29 11.30
C PRO A 301 2.15 6.24 10.06
N ARG A 302 2.65 5.61 9.02
CA ARG A 302 1.85 5.21 7.87
C ARG A 302 2.02 3.72 7.69
N LEU A 303 0.88 3.05 7.54
CA LEU A 303 0.86 1.63 7.26
C LEU A 303 1.16 1.42 5.78
N MET A 304 2.08 0.51 5.48
CA MET A 304 2.31 0.00 4.13
C MET A 304 1.20 -0.94 3.66
N THR A 305 0.25 -1.29 4.54
CA THR A 305 -0.82 -2.22 4.21
C THR A 305 -1.92 -1.53 3.41
N PRO A 306 -2.54 -2.22 2.45
CA PRO A 306 -3.76 -1.75 1.83
C PRO A 306 -4.83 -1.32 2.85
N PRO A 307 -5.65 -0.32 2.53
CA PRO A 307 -6.84 -0.05 3.31
C PRO A 307 -7.76 -1.27 3.29
N HIS A 308 -8.48 -1.48 4.40
CA HIS A 308 -9.47 -2.56 4.54
C HIS A 308 -8.92 -3.99 4.41
N GLY A 309 -7.60 -4.19 4.53
CA GLY A 309 -6.97 -5.51 4.61
C GLY A 309 -7.06 -6.38 3.35
N LYS A 310 -7.47 -5.81 2.20
CA LYS A 310 -7.58 -6.51 0.92
C LYS A 310 -6.88 -5.73 -0.18
N ARG A 311 -6.53 -6.41 -1.28
CA ARG A 311 -5.97 -5.74 -2.46
C ARG A 311 -6.97 -4.70 -2.97
N PRO A 312 -6.61 -3.41 -3.05
CA PRO A 312 -7.55 -2.36 -3.40
C PRO A 312 -7.63 -2.19 -4.93
N PRO A 313 -8.70 -1.59 -5.46
CA PRO A 313 -8.70 -1.09 -6.84
C PRO A 313 -7.55 -0.08 -7.03
N GLN A 314 -7.04 0.05 -8.25
CA GLN A 314 -6.06 1.09 -8.53
C GLN A 314 -6.78 2.40 -8.83
N PHE A 315 -6.52 3.43 -8.01
CA PHE A 315 -7.09 4.75 -8.24
C PHE A 315 -6.15 5.64 -9.04
N ILE A 316 -6.73 6.43 -9.94
CA ILE A 316 -6.10 7.57 -10.60
C ILE A 316 -6.83 8.82 -10.09
N CYS A 317 -6.10 9.71 -9.41
CA CYS A 317 -6.65 10.98 -8.93
C CYS A 317 -5.89 12.12 -9.62
N ILE A 318 -6.62 12.97 -10.37
CA ILE A 318 -6.02 14.09 -11.10
C ILE A 318 -6.61 15.38 -10.56
N ALA A 319 -5.74 16.31 -10.19
CA ALA A 319 -6.13 17.62 -9.71
C ALA A 319 -5.47 18.74 -10.52
N PHE A 320 -6.23 19.80 -10.74
CA PHE A 320 -5.78 21.02 -11.41
C PHE A 320 -5.82 22.22 -10.47
N ASP A 321 -4.78 23.05 -10.51
CA ASP A 321 -4.69 24.35 -9.85
C ASP A 321 -5.11 25.47 -10.80
N ASP A 322 -5.41 26.65 -10.24
CA ASP A 322 -5.92 27.87 -10.89
C ASP A 322 -7.28 27.75 -11.60
N CYS A 323 -7.45 26.77 -12.48
CA CYS A 323 -8.67 26.35 -13.17
C CYS A 323 -9.57 27.49 -13.70
N LYS A 324 -9.06 28.61 -14.23
CA LYS A 324 -9.88 29.81 -14.55
C LYS A 324 -9.79 30.36 -15.97
N SER A 325 -8.90 29.85 -16.81
CA SER A 325 -8.85 30.25 -18.22
C SER A 325 -9.87 29.48 -19.06
N LEU A 326 -10.57 30.16 -19.98
CA LEU A 326 -11.54 29.51 -20.86
C LEU A 326 -10.92 28.37 -21.70
N PRO A 327 -9.79 28.57 -22.42
CA PRO A 327 -9.19 27.49 -23.23
C PRO A 327 -8.79 26.27 -22.39
N GLY A 328 -8.25 26.50 -21.19
CA GLY A 328 -7.87 25.41 -20.29
C GLY A 328 -9.10 24.64 -19.77
N VAL A 329 -10.13 25.35 -19.33
CA VAL A 329 -11.38 24.74 -18.83
C VAL A 329 -12.13 24.00 -19.94
N GLU A 330 -12.15 24.51 -21.17
CA GLU A 330 -12.68 23.80 -22.34
C GLU A 330 -11.90 22.51 -22.61
N ALA A 331 -10.56 22.58 -22.60
CA ALA A 331 -9.72 21.41 -22.81
C ALA A 331 -9.92 20.34 -21.72
N MET A 332 -10.11 20.73 -20.46
CA MET A 332 -10.46 19.80 -19.38
C MET A 332 -11.78 19.06 -19.68
N LEU A 333 -12.83 19.81 -20.02
CA LEU A 333 -14.13 19.22 -20.35
C LEU A 333 -14.04 18.30 -21.58
N GLU A 334 -13.28 18.70 -22.60
CA GLU A 334 -13.06 17.92 -23.81
C GLU A 334 -12.46 16.54 -23.48
N ILE A 335 -11.43 16.47 -22.62
CA ILE A 335 -10.84 15.19 -22.17
C ILE A 335 -11.92 14.31 -21.52
N ILE A 336 -12.73 14.87 -20.60
CA ILE A 336 -13.78 14.13 -19.91
C ILE A 336 -14.79 13.55 -20.92
N GLU A 337 -15.29 14.38 -21.83
CA GLU A 337 -16.30 13.95 -22.80
C GLU A 337 -15.74 12.98 -23.84
N ASN A 338 -14.49 13.15 -24.28
CA ASN A 338 -13.81 12.24 -25.20
C ASN A 338 -13.67 10.83 -24.60
N LEU A 339 -13.26 10.73 -23.34
CA LEU A 339 -13.15 9.44 -22.65
C LEU A 339 -14.52 8.86 -22.30
N ARG A 340 -15.50 9.69 -21.94
CA ARG A 340 -16.88 9.24 -21.68
C ARG A 340 -17.52 8.62 -22.91
N ARG A 341 -17.29 9.18 -24.11
CA ARG A 341 -17.74 8.58 -25.38
C ARG A 341 -17.14 7.20 -25.65
N LYS A 342 -15.99 6.89 -25.03
CA LYS A 342 -15.33 5.57 -25.06
C LYS A 342 -15.70 4.69 -23.85
N ASN A 343 -16.78 5.03 -23.13
CA ASN A 343 -17.26 4.33 -21.94
C ASN A 343 -16.22 4.25 -20.80
N ALA A 344 -15.39 5.29 -20.67
CA ALA A 344 -14.47 5.49 -19.56
C ALA A 344 -14.87 6.72 -18.74
N ARG A 345 -15.02 6.56 -17.42
CA ARG A 345 -15.25 7.67 -16.51
C ARG A 345 -13.92 8.36 -16.22
N VAL A 346 -13.88 9.68 -16.41
CA VAL A 346 -12.80 10.56 -15.98
C VAL A 346 -13.42 11.73 -15.23
N VAL A 347 -12.85 12.06 -14.08
CA VAL A 347 -13.25 13.20 -13.24
C VAL A 347 -11.99 13.87 -12.69
N PHE A 348 -12.09 15.16 -12.40
CA PHE A 348 -10.99 15.95 -11.87
C PHE A 348 -11.35 16.57 -10.53
N VAL A 349 -10.32 16.86 -9.73
CA VAL A 349 -10.39 17.82 -8.62
C VAL A 349 -9.91 19.17 -9.13
N MET A 350 -10.70 20.21 -8.94
CA MET A 350 -10.44 21.54 -9.46
C MET A 350 -10.19 22.50 -8.29
N TYR A 351 -8.92 22.79 -8.01
CA TYR A 351 -8.53 23.89 -7.13
C TYR A 351 -8.72 25.20 -7.88
N THR A 352 -9.93 25.76 -7.81
CA THR A 352 -10.33 26.91 -8.61
C THR A 352 -10.10 28.23 -7.87
N SER A 353 -9.49 29.21 -8.57
CA SER A 353 -9.29 30.58 -8.10
C SER A 353 -10.07 31.59 -8.96
N PRO A 354 -11.40 31.71 -8.78
CA PRO A 354 -12.29 32.24 -9.81
C PRO A 354 -12.14 33.75 -10.11
N ALA A 355 -11.43 34.51 -9.27
CA ALA A 355 -11.24 35.95 -9.43
C ALA A 355 -9.75 36.37 -9.54
N PRO A 356 -9.50 37.59 -10.04
CA PRO A 356 -10.22 38.05 -11.24
C PRO A 356 -10.11 36.99 -12.34
N SER A 357 -11.16 36.85 -13.14
CA SER A 357 -11.15 35.92 -14.27
C SER A 357 -9.96 36.24 -15.19
N ARG A 358 -9.17 35.23 -15.58
CA ARG A 358 -8.23 35.35 -16.72
C ARG A 358 -8.97 35.24 -18.06
N SER A 359 -10.21 34.77 -18.05
CA SER A 359 -11.06 34.64 -19.22
C SER A 359 -11.79 35.95 -19.50
N ALA A 360 -11.86 36.33 -20.78
CA ALA A 360 -12.73 37.39 -21.27
C ALA A 360 -14.23 37.02 -21.18
N ASP A 361 -14.54 35.72 -21.04
CA ASP A 361 -15.90 35.19 -20.96
C ASP A 361 -16.06 34.32 -19.70
N LEU A 362 -16.41 34.98 -18.60
CA LEU A 362 -16.61 34.30 -17.31
C LEU A 362 -17.93 33.50 -17.29
N GLU A 363 -18.97 33.94 -17.99
CA GLU A 363 -20.25 33.24 -18.03
C GLU A 363 -20.13 31.88 -18.71
N LYS A 364 -19.39 31.81 -19.81
CA LYS A 364 -19.07 30.52 -20.45
C LYS A 364 -18.28 29.61 -19.51
N VAL A 365 -17.29 30.13 -18.78
CA VAL A 365 -16.53 29.34 -17.79
C VAL A 365 -17.46 28.77 -16.71
N LYS A 366 -18.42 29.55 -16.19
CA LYS A 366 -19.42 29.06 -15.22
C LYS A 366 -20.25 27.91 -15.76
N LEU A 367 -20.69 27.99 -17.03
CA LEU A 367 -21.44 26.91 -17.68
C LEU A 367 -20.59 25.63 -17.81
N LEU A 368 -19.32 25.78 -18.16
CA LEU A 368 -18.38 24.65 -18.24
C LEU A 368 -18.12 24.03 -16.86
N TYR A 369 -17.97 24.85 -15.81
CA TYR A 369 -17.87 24.35 -14.43
C TYR A 369 -19.10 23.57 -14.01
N LYS A 370 -20.31 24.09 -14.29
CA LYS A 370 -21.55 23.39 -14.00
C LYS A 370 -21.61 22.05 -14.71
N ARG A 371 -21.21 22.00 -15.99
CA ARG A 371 -21.14 20.74 -16.75
C ARG A 371 -20.16 19.75 -16.12
N MET A 372 -18.96 20.18 -15.72
CA MET A 372 -17.99 19.30 -15.06
C MET A 372 -18.47 18.82 -13.69
N TYR A 373 -19.14 19.68 -12.91
CA TYR A 373 -19.81 19.30 -11.67
C TYR A 373 -20.84 18.19 -11.89
N ASP A 374 -21.70 18.33 -12.91
CA ASP A 374 -22.71 17.32 -13.27
C ASP A 374 -22.10 16.00 -13.75
N LEU A 375 -20.88 16.05 -14.29
CA LEU A 375 -20.11 14.87 -14.69
C LEU A 375 -19.36 14.23 -13.51
N GLY A 376 -19.45 14.80 -12.31
CA GLY A 376 -18.90 14.27 -11.07
C GLY A 376 -17.54 14.82 -10.67
N CYS A 377 -17.05 15.89 -11.31
CA CYS A 377 -15.82 16.56 -10.88
C CYS A 377 -16.01 17.25 -9.52
N GLU A 378 -14.92 17.44 -8.80
CA GLU A 378 -14.90 18.07 -7.48
C GLU A 378 -14.33 19.49 -7.56
N PHE A 379 -14.97 20.45 -6.90
CA PHE A 379 -14.47 21.81 -6.75
C PHE A 379 -13.84 22.01 -5.36
N ALA A 380 -12.58 22.40 -5.33
CA ALA A 380 -11.81 22.68 -4.13
C ALA A 380 -11.38 24.16 -4.08
N ASN A 381 -11.17 24.67 -2.87
CA ASN A 381 -10.83 26.08 -2.66
C ASN A 381 -9.38 26.35 -3.05
N HIS A 382 -9.16 27.33 -3.92
CA HIS A 382 -7.81 27.79 -4.26
C HIS A 382 -7.64 29.30 -4.05
N THR A 383 -8.34 29.81 -3.03
CA THR A 383 -8.56 31.24 -2.74
C THR A 383 -9.31 31.98 -3.85
N LEU A 384 -9.94 33.09 -3.51
CA LEU A 384 -10.75 33.85 -4.45
C LEU A 384 -9.89 34.41 -5.59
N ASN A 385 -8.73 34.99 -5.27
CA ASN A 385 -7.87 35.73 -6.20
C ASN A 385 -6.51 35.06 -6.51
N HIS A 386 -6.25 33.86 -5.96
CA HIS A 386 -4.96 33.16 -5.99
C HIS A 386 -3.83 33.91 -5.24
N ASN A 387 -3.41 35.07 -5.76
CA ASN A 387 -2.41 35.96 -5.16
C ASN A 387 -2.81 37.43 -5.42
N PRO A 388 -3.76 38.00 -4.66
CA PRO A 388 -4.23 39.36 -4.89
C PRO A 388 -3.06 40.36 -4.78
N GLY A 389 -2.82 41.13 -5.85
CA GLY A 389 -1.69 42.07 -5.92
C GLY A 389 -0.31 41.43 -5.90
N GLY A 390 -0.18 40.13 -6.22
CA GLY A 390 1.09 39.39 -6.14
C GLY A 390 1.53 39.07 -4.71
N VAL A 391 0.62 39.24 -3.74
CA VAL A 391 0.85 38.98 -2.32
C VAL A 391 0.19 37.65 -1.95
N ASN A 392 0.81 36.90 -1.04
CA ASN A 392 0.23 35.65 -0.56
C ASN A 392 -0.98 35.98 0.31
N TRP A 393 -2.09 35.24 0.16
CA TRP A 393 -3.33 35.56 0.87
C TRP A 393 -3.16 35.60 2.40
N PHE A 394 -2.28 34.78 2.98
CA PHE A 394 -2.00 34.80 4.44
C PHE A 394 -1.22 36.04 4.92
N ALA A 395 -0.72 36.86 4.00
CA ALA A 395 -0.08 38.13 4.29
C ALA A 395 -1.07 39.32 4.25
N LEU A 396 -2.30 39.10 3.80
CA LEU A 396 -3.36 40.10 3.84
C LEU A 396 -3.80 40.37 5.29
N ASP A 397 -4.50 41.49 5.49
CA ASP A 397 -5.24 41.71 6.74
C ASP A 397 -6.33 40.66 6.97
N TYR A 398 -6.99 40.74 8.13
CA TYR A 398 -8.00 39.77 8.53
C TYR A 398 -9.18 39.72 7.55
N GLU A 399 -9.63 40.87 7.06
CA GLU A 399 -10.72 40.97 6.09
C GLU A 399 -10.32 40.38 4.74
N GLY A 400 -9.11 40.67 4.25
CA GLY A 400 -8.57 40.10 3.03
C GLY A 400 -8.43 38.58 3.11
N GLN A 401 -7.88 38.05 4.20
CA GLN A 401 -7.80 36.59 4.41
C GLN A 401 -9.17 35.92 4.41
N VAL A 402 -10.16 36.52 5.10
CA VAL A 402 -11.54 36.04 5.11
C VAL A 402 -12.15 36.08 3.71
N ARG A 403 -11.98 37.20 3.00
CA ARG A 403 -12.46 37.37 1.63
C ARG A 403 -11.88 36.32 0.68
N GLU A 404 -10.60 36.03 0.79
CA GLU A 404 -9.94 35.03 -0.05
C GLU A 404 -10.46 33.62 0.18
N ILE A 405 -10.64 33.22 1.45
CA ILE A 405 -11.05 31.85 1.78
C ILE A 405 -12.56 31.66 1.70
N GLU A 406 -13.33 32.49 2.42
CA GLU A 406 -14.78 32.37 2.49
C GLU A 406 -15.43 32.88 1.20
N GLY A 407 -14.93 33.98 0.64
CA GLY A 407 -15.45 34.52 -0.62
C GLY A 407 -15.28 33.57 -1.81
N CYS A 408 -14.25 32.72 -1.83
CA CYS A 408 -14.13 31.66 -2.85
C CYS A 408 -15.24 30.60 -2.72
N ARG A 409 -15.62 30.23 -1.49
CA ARG A 409 -16.70 29.25 -1.25
C ARG A 409 -18.05 29.84 -1.62
N ASP A 410 -18.28 31.09 -1.25
CA ASP A 410 -19.52 31.80 -1.58
C ASP A 410 -19.64 31.98 -3.09
N TRP A 411 -18.54 32.30 -3.77
CA TRP A 411 -18.51 32.33 -5.23
C TRP A 411 -18.94 31.00 -5.86
N PHE A 412 -18.44 29.85 -5.38
CA PHE A 412 -18.87 28.55 -5.91
C PHE A 412 -20.37 28.30 -5.71
N ARG A 413 -20.91 28.64 -4.54
CA ARG A 413 -22.33 28.46 -4.23
C ARG A 413 -23.24 29.31 -5.11
N GLU A 414 -22.81 30.52 -5.42
CA GLU A 414 -23.54 31.46 -6.27
C GLU A 414 -23.46 31.11 -7.75
N ASN A 415 -22.34 30.57 -8.22
CA ASN A 415 -22.03 30.45 -9.65
C ASN A 415 -22.03 29.03 -10.19
N ILE A 416 -22.03 28.00 -9.33
CA ILE A 416 -22.07 26.59 -9.73
C ILE A 416 -23.25 25.92 -9.02
N PRO A 417 -24.46 25.96 -9.61
CA PRO A 417 -25.66 25.39 -8.99
C PRO A 417 -25.45 23.94 -8.55
N GLY A 418 -25.70 23.68 -7.27
CA GLY A 418 -25.51 22.36 -6.65
C GLY A 418 -24.25 22.24 -5.82
N VAL A 419 -23.24 23.10 -5.97
CA VAL A 419 -22.07 23.10 -5.07
C VAL A 419 -22.43 23.81 -3.78
N TRP A 420 -22.44 23.07 -2.66
CA TRP A 420 -22.70 23.61 -1.33
C TRP A 420 -21.50 23.48 -0.39
N TYR A 421 -20.84 22.32 -0.45
CA TYR A 421 -19.70 21.98 0.39
C TYR A 421 -18.39 21.94 -0.40
N VAL A 422 -17.33 22.45 0.21
CA VAL A 422 -15.98 22.47 -0.36
C VAL A 422 -15.07 21.68 0.58
N TYR A 423 -14.61 20.51 0.14
CA TYR A 423 -13.93 19.54 1.01
C TYR A 423 -12.48 19.88 1.29
N SER A 424 -11.82 20.64 0.43
CA SER A 424 -10.39 20.89 0.55
C SER A 424 -10.03 22.31 0.15
N GLN A 425 -8.85 22.71 0.57
CA GLN A 425 -8.20 23.94 0.19
C GLN A 425 -6.74 23.68 -0.14
N LYS A 426 -6.26 24.39 -1.16
CA LYS A 426 -4.85 24.50 -1.49
C LYS A 426 -4.49 25.97 -1.64
N SER A 427 -3.41 26.42 -1.02
CA SER A 427 -3.00 27.82 -1.08
C SER A 427 -2.41 28.17 -2.45
N GLY A 428 -2.66 29.38 -2.93
CA GLY A 428 -1.91 29.92 -4.06
C GLY A 428 -0.41 30.06 -3.73
N GLY A 429 0.45 29.53 -4.60
CA GLY A 429 1.88 29.30 -4.31
C GLY A 429 2.84 30.48 -4.56
N GLY A 430 2.34 31.67 -4.94
CA GLY A 430 3.17 32.64 -5.69
C GLY A 430 3.48 33.99 -5.02
N GLY A 431 3.03 34.23 -3.79
CA GLY A 431 3.06 35.57 -3.20
C GLY A 431 4.35 35.95 -2.46
N LYS A 432 4.84 37.19 -2.64
CA LYS A 432 5.98 37.77 -1.93
C LYS A 432 5.58 38.35 -0.56
N ALA A 433 5.36 37.52 0.45
CA ALA A 433 5.31 37.95 1.86
C ALA A 433 5.14 36.75 2.80
N GLY A 434 5.64 36.86 4.03
CA GLY A 434 5.35 35.92 5.10
C GLY A 434 3.95 36.13 5.70
N PHE A 435 3.55 35.24 6.61
CA PHE A 435 2.31 35.36 7.36
C PHE A 435 2.21 36.70 8.09
N ARG A 436 1.08 37.41 7.93
CA ARG A 436 0.78 38.60 8.72
C ARG A 436 0.41 38.21 10.16
N ASP A 437 -0.45 37.21 10.31
CA ASP A 437 -0.82 36.63 11.60
C ASP A 437 -1.09 35.12 11.45
N PRO A 438 -0.07 34.27 11.71
CA PRO A 438 -0.22 32.82 11.62
C PRO A 438 -1.25 32.23 12.57
N LYS A 439 -1.60 32.90 13.68
CA LYS A 439 -2.61 32.41 14.62
C LYS A 439 -4.00 32.64 14.04
N PHE A 440 -4.26 33.83 13.49
CA PHE A 440 -5.51 34.10 12.80
C PHE A 440 -5.72 33.18 11.60
N THR A 441 -4.72 33.05 10.72
CA THR A 441 -4.83 32.17 9.54
C THR A 441 -5.18 30.74 9.93
N ARG A 442 -4.52 30.17 10.94
CA ARG A 442 -4.84 28.82 11.44
C ARG A 442 -6.25 28.71 12.00
N ARG A 443 -6.72 29.72 12.75
CA ARG A 443 -8.11 29.75 13.24
C ARG A 443 -9.12 29.82 12.09
N LEU A 444 -8.85 30.65 11.08
CA LEU A 444 -9.68 30.78 9.89
C LEU A 444 -9.78 29.45 9.16
N MET A 445 -8.65 28.80 8.88
CA MET A 445 -8.60 27.48 8.22
C MET A 445 -9.35 26.41 9.02
N LYS A 446 -9.11 26.33 10.34
CA LYS A 446 -9.83 25.39 11.21
C LYS A 446 -11.34 25.62 11.20
N ARG A 447 -11.79 26.88 11.12
CA ARG A 447 -13.22 27.24 11.02
C ARG A 447 -13.86 26.73 9.73
N GLN A 448 -13.09 26.62 8.64
CA GLN A 448 -13.61 26.13 7.36
C GLN A 448 -13.96 24.65 7.36
N LYS A 449 -13.40 23.86 8.30
CA LYS A 449 -13.60 22.42 8.42
C LYS A 449 -13.37 21.70 7.09
N PHE A 450 -12.26 22.02 6.42
CA PHE A 450 -11.83 21.22 5.28
C PHE A 450 -11.64 19.77 5.76
N GLU A 451 -12.12 18.84 4.95
CA GLU A 451 -12.14 17.44 5.29
C GLU A 451 -10.80 16.77 4.97
N TYR A 452 -10.12 17.25 3.93
CA TYR A 452 -8.81 16.78 3.56
C TYR A 452 -7.91 17.91 3.09
N ASN A 453 -6.61 17.63 3.12
CA ASN A 453 -5.57 18.47 2.59
C ASN A 453 -4.60 17.61 1.77
N VAL A 454 -4.31 18.07 0.55
CA VAL A 454 -3.32 17.45 -0.33
C VAL A 454 -2.03 18.24 -0.18
N ASN A 455 -1.15 17.76 0.70
CA ASN A 455 0.08 18.46 1.01
C ASN A 455 1.28 17.74 0.39
N ASN A 456 2.27 18.55 0.01
CA ASN A 456 3.59 18.07 -0.34
C ASN A 456 4.32 17.60 0.93
N VAL A 457 3.88 16.48 1.50
CA VAL A 457 4.61 15.82 2.61
C VAL A 457 6.03 15.50 2.14
N THR A 458 6.22 15.34 0.82
CA THR A 458 7.50 15.08 0.17
C THR A 458 8.41 16.29 -0.04
N ALA A 459 7.90 17.52 -0.13
CA ALA A 459 8.72 18.74 -0.17
C ALA A 459 9.42 19.04 1.16
N ARG A 460 9.04 18.34 2.25
CA ARG A 460 9.76 18.40 3.53
C ARG A 460 10.97 17.46 3.55
N TYR A 461 11.17 16.64 2.52
CA TYR A 461 12.35 15.79 2.38
C TYR A 461 13.43 16.55 1.61
N ASP A 462 14.51 16.87 2.31
CA ASP A 462 15.71 17.54 1.81
C ASP A 462 16.59 16.60 0.95
N THR A 463 15.95 15.77 0.12
CA THR A 463 16.64 14.73 -0.67
C THR A 463 16.21 14.76 -2.12
N ALA A 464 17.11 14.27 -2.99
CA ALA A 464 16.78 13.80 -4.32
C ALA A 464 15.45 13.01 -4.31
N PHE A 465 14.63 13.24 -5.32
CA PHE A 465 13.22 12.83 -5.42
C PHE A 465 12.95 11.41 -4.88
N ALA A 466 12.06 11.33 -3.89
CA ALA A 466 11.76 10.07 -3.23
C ALA A 466 11.02 9.08 -4.18
N HIS A 467 11.32 7.79 -4.05
CA HIS A 467 10.76 6.73 -4.90
C HIS A 467 9.24 6.53 -4.70
N PRO A 468 8.45 6.13 -5.72
CA PRO A 468 7.03 5.83 -5.57
C PRO A 468 6.68 4.82 -4.46
N ASP A 469 7.62 3.97 -4.05
CA ASP A 469 7.43 3.02 -2.94
C ASP A 469 7.08 3.68 -1.61
N ILE A 470 7.43 4.94 -1.44
CA ILE A 470 7.10 5.69 -0.22
C ILE A 470 5.78 6.45 -0.33
N GLN A 471 5.07 6.36 -1.48
CA GLN A 471 3.74 6.96 -1.61
C GLN A 471 2.73 6.11 -0.84
N MET A 472 1.98 6.76 0.05
CA MET A 472 1.06 6.07 0.96
C MET A 472 -0.40 6.32 0.60
N TRP A 473 -1.27 5.48 1.16
CA TRP A 473 -2.70 5.78 1.22
C TRP A 473 -2.98 7.01 2.11
N PRO A 474 -4.09 7.73 1.88
CA PRO A 474 -4.48 8.83 2.75
C PRO A 474 -4.56 8.40 4.21
N CYS A 475 -4.17 9.29 5.11
CA CYS A 475 -4.20 9.03 6.55
C CYS A 475 -4.88 10.20 7.26
N LYS A 476 -5.49 9.94 8.41
CA LYS A 476 -6.15 10.99 9.18
C LYS A 476 -5.15 11.68 10.11
N LEU A 477 -5.03 13.01 10.00
CA LEU A 477 -4.17 13.87 10.82
C LEU A 477 -5.05 14.84 11.63
N GLY A 478 -5.45 14.43 12.83
CA GLY A 478 -6.41 15.18 13.64
C GLY A 478 -7.80 15.17 13.01
N ASP A 479 -8.34 16.36 12.71
CA ASP A 479 -9.68 16.51 12.14
C ASP A 479 -9.71 16.37 10.61
N GLU A 480 -8.55 16.36 9.94
CA GLU A 480 -8.43 16.37 8.48
C GLU A 480 -7.76 15.09 7.96
N TRP A 481 -8.08 14.68 6.75
CA TRP A 481 -7.31 13.66 6.02
C TRP A 481 -6.13 14.30 5.30
N ALA A 482 -4.96 13.67 5.35
CA ALA A 482 -3.79 14.02 4.57
C ALA A 482 -3.64 13.08 3.38
N ILE A 483 -3.56 13.66 2.19
CA ILE A 483 -3.30 12.97 0.93
C ILE A 483 -1.91 13.40 0.46
N ASP A 484 -1.07 12.42 0.08
CA ASP A 484 0.24 12.69 -0.48
C ASP A 484 0.14 13.20 -1.92
N ILE A 485 1.01 14.14 -2.27
CA ILE A 485 1.25 14.48 -3.67
C ILE A 485 1.92 13.29 -4.35
N GLY A 486 1.43 12.91 -5.54
CA GLY A 486 2.05 11.84 -6.31
C GLY A 486 3.39 12.25 -6.92
N LEU A 487 4.30 11.28 -6.94
CA LEU A 487 5.65 11.40 -7.46
C LEU A 487 5.74 10.69 -8.81
N VAL A 488 6.22 11.36 -9.83
CA VAL A 488 6.37 10.75 -11.16
C VAL A 488 7.83 10.83 -11.58
N ASP A 489 8.36 9.70 -12.05
CA ASP A 489 9.66 9.65 -12.69
C ASP A 489 9.52 10.04 -14.16
N ALA A 490 9.97 11.23 -14.53
CA ALA A 490 9.91 11.73 -15.90
C ALA A 490 10.82 10.96 -16.88
N ASN A 491 11.76 10.16 -16.39
CA ASN A 491 12.63 9.35 -17.25
C ASN A 491 12.08 7.92 -17.47
N ALA A 492 10.93 7.57 -16.89
CA ALA A 492 10.32 6.27 -17.12
C ALA A 492 9.89 6.09 -18.59
N PRO A 493 9.93 4.86 -19.14
CA PRO A 493 10.27 3.58 -18.50
C PRO A 493 11.79 3.23 -18.46
N PRO A 494 12.24 2.41 -17.48
CA PRO A 494 11.50 1.94 -16.31
C PRO A 494 11.34 3.04 -15.27
N VAL A 495 10.50 2.83 -14.25
CA VAL A 495 10.54 3.67 -13.04
C VAL A 495 11.85 3.36 -12.31
N HIS A 496 12.67 4.37 -12.03
CA HIS A 496 14.02 4.19 -11.46
C HIS A 496 14.01 4.33 -9.94
N THR A 497 14.81 3.50 -9.25
CA THR A 497 15.14 3.64 -7.82
C THR A 497 16.61 4.09 -7.66
N PRO A 498 16.91 5.32 -7.18
CA PRO A 498 16.00 6.43 -6.90
C PRO A 498 15.47 7.09 -8.20
N ILE A 499 14.41 7.89 -8.07
CA ILE A 499 13.87 8.62 -9.22
C ILE A 499 14.98 9.51 -9.82
N THR A 500 15.27 9.30 -11.10
CA THR A 500 16.37 10.01 -11.79
C THR A 500 15.96 11.43 -12.21
N LYS A 501 14.66 11.64 -12.45
CA LYS A 501 14.10 12.97 -12.72
C LYS A 501 12.68 13.08 -12.17
N GLY A 502 12.58 13.43 -10.89
CA GLY A 502 11.27 13.61 -10.27
C GLY A 502 10.68 14.93 -10.69
N PHE A 503 9.39 14.93 -10.96
CA PHE A 503 8.61 16.16 -10.93
C PHE A 503 7.52 16.00 -9.89
N PHE A 504 7.50 16.95 -8.94
CA PHE A 504 6.31 17.16 -8.15
C PHE A 504 5.26 17.68 -9.11
N SER A 505 4.11 17.03 -9.13
CA SER A 505 2.98 17.49 -9.94
C SER A 505 2.55 18.92 -9.58
N ASP A 506 2.97 19.43 -8.40
CA ASP A 506 2.76 20.79 -7.85
C ASP A 506 3.28 21.94 -8.72
N TYR A 507 4.28 21.67 -9.56
CA TYR A 507 4.74 22.59 -10.61
C TYR A 507 4.90 21.77 -11.87
N SER A 508 3.91 21.89 -12.75
CA SER A 508 3.83 21.23 -14.06
C SER A 508 5.24 20.99 -14.63
N GLY A 509 5.67 19.73 -14.58
CA GLY A 509 6.89 19.30 -15.24
C GLY A 509 6.83 19.74 -16.70
N LYS A 510 7.98 19.95 -17.34
CA LYS A 510 8.02 20.33 -18.75
C LYS A 510 7.39 19.20 -19.58
N PHE A 511 6.10 19.31 -19.89
CA PHE A 511 5.36 18.41 -20.79
C PHE A 511 5.66 18.71 -22.26
N ASP A 512 6.65 19.55 -22.55
CA ASP A 512 7.29 19.69 -23.85
C ASP A 512 8.23 18.51 -24.15
N MET A 513 7.66 17.31 -24.20
CA MET A 513 8.28 16.10 -24.72
C MET A 513 7.40 15.52 -25.82
N PRO A 514 7.93 14.66 -26.71
CA PRO A 514 7.09 13.96 -27.67
C PRO A 514 5.91 13.29 -26.98
N VAL A 515 4.70 13.44 -27.55
CA VAL A 515 3.45 12.98 -26.92
C VAL A 515 3.53 11.50 -26.53
N GLU A 516 4.05 10.67 -27.44
CA GLU A 516 4.23 9.24 -27.21
C GLU A 516 5.13 8.94 -26.02
N ASP A 517 6.25 9.66 -25.88
CA ASP A 517 7.18 9.48 -24.76
C ASP A 517 6.51 9.86 -23.43
N GLY A 518 5.75 10.95 -23.42
CA GLY A 518 4.97 11.38 -22.25
C GLY A 518 3.89 10.38 -21.84
N ILE A 519 3.19 9.79 -22.82
CA ILE A 519 2.20 8.73 -22.56
C ILE A 519 2.89 7.52 -21.95
N ARG A 520 3.97 7.01 -22.55
CA ARG A 520 4.73 5.86 -22.02
C ARG A 520 5.25 6.13 -20.61
N MET A 521 5.72 7.34 -20.34
CA MET A 521 6.21 7.76 -19.03
C MET A 521 5.12 7.69 -17.95
N LEU A 522 3.91 8.22 -18.22
CA LEU A 522 2.80 8.13 -17.28
C LEU A 522 2.27 6.70 -17.12
N VAL A 523 2.17 5.93 -18.21
CA VAL A 523 1.77 4.51 -18.16
C VAL A 523 2.74 3.68 -17.33
N ALA A 524 4.05 3.87 -17.48
CA ALA A 524 5.05 3.15 -16.70
C ALA A 524 4.96 3.46 -15.19
N ASN A 525 4.77 4.74 -14.83
CA ASN A 525 4.59 5.15 -13.43
C ASN A 525 3.29 4.62 -12.82
N PHE A 526 2.22 4.53 -13.61
CA PHE A 526 0.95 3.92 -13.21
C PHE A 526 1.10 2.40 -13.02
N GLU A 527 1.67 1.72 -14.01
CA GLU A 527 1.84 0.26 -14.02
C GLU A 527 2.70 -0.19 -12.83
N TYR A 528 3.76 0.55 -12.53
CA TYR A 528 4.59 0.30 -11.35
C TYR A 528 3.74 0.21 -10.08
N ARG A 529 2.90 1.22 -9.81
CA ARG A 529 2.01 1.25 -8.64
C ARG A 529 0.92 0.19 -8.67
N TYR A 530 0.34 -0.07 -9.85
CA TYR A 530 -0.67 -1.10 -10.04
C TYR A 530 -0.17 -2.50 -9.61
N ASN A 531 1.13 -2.73 -9.79
CA ASN A 531 1.81 -3.97 -9.46
C ASN A 531 2.35 -4.02 -8.02
N LEU A 532 2.40 -2.89 -7.30
CA LEU A 532 2.76 -2.91 -5.88
C LEU A 532 1.70 -3.66 -5.06
N PRO A 533 2.08 -4.43 -4.01
CA PRO A 533 1.12 -5.12 -3.15
C PRO A 533 0.11 -4.18 -2.49
N ASN A 534 0.54 -2.97 -2.14
CA ASN A 534 -0.27 -1.97 -1.46
C ASN A 534 -1.04 -1.03 -2.40
N ARG A 535 -0.72 -0.99 -3.71
CA ARG A 535 -1.39 -0.18 -4.74
C ARG A 535 -1.77 1.24 -4.30
N PRO A 536 -0.81 2.09 -3.86
CA PRO A 536 -1.15 3.46 -3.52
C PRO A 536 -1.79 4.18 -4.71
N PRO A 537 -2.68 5.15 -4.48
CA PRO A 537 -3.33 5.89 -5.56
C PRO A 537 -2.29 6.55 -6.47
N PHE A 538 -2.48 6.46 -7.79
CA PHE A 538 -1.67 7.21 -8.75
C PHE A 538 -2.20 8.64 -8.80
N ILE A 539 -1.48 9.56 -8.16
CA ILE A 539 -1.92 10.94 -7.98
C ILE A 539 -1.13 11.85 -8.92
N ILE A 540 -1.84 12.62 -9.72
CA ILE A 540 -1.28 13.75 -10.47
C ILE A 540 -1.92 14.99 -9.87
N ASN A 541 -1.24 15.65 -8.94
CA ASN A 541 -1.79 16.80 -8.21
C ASN A 541 -1.19 18.10 -8.72
N ALA A 542 -2.02 19.07 -9.11
CA ALA A 542 -1.61 20.40 -9.57
C ALA A 542 -1.05 20.50 -11.01
N PHE A 543 -1.65 19.75 -11.93
CA PHE A 543 -1.66 20.27 -13.28
C PHE A 543 -2.27 21.66 -13.29
N HIS A 544 -1.95 22.43 -14.30
CA HIS A 544 -2.57 23.74 -14.44
C HIS A 544 -3.32 23.76 -15.76
N GLU A 545 -4.54 24.29 -15.75
CA GLU A 545 -5.38 24.31 -16.94
C GLU A 545 -4.74 25.10 -18.09
N TRP A 546 -3.85 26.04 -17.76
CA TRP A 546 -3.07 26.78 -18.76
C TRP A 546 -2.10 25.90 -19.56
N GLY A 547 -1.69 24.74 -19.03
CA GLY A 547 -0.88 23.75 -19.75
C GLY A 547 -1.69 23.05 -20.84
N LEU A 548 -3.00 22.88 -20.59
CA LEU A 548 -3.93 22.30 -21.56
C LEU A 548 -4.31 23.27 -22.68
N GLY A 549 -4.34 24.57 -22.36
CA GLY A 549 -4.63 25.66 -23.30
C GLY A 549 -3.41 26.15 -24.09
N ASN A 550 -2.26 25.47 -24.01
CA ASN A 550 -0.99 25.85 -24.67
C ASN A 550 -0.50 27.27 -24.30
N TYR A 551 -0.78 27.73 -23.09
CA TYR A 551 -0.39 29.08 -22.66
C TYR A 551 1.13 29.23 -22.56
N TYR A 552 1.82 28.21 -22.04
CA TYR A 552 3.28 28.14 -22.05
C TYR A 552 3.79 27.09 -23.03
N TRP A 553 4.82 27.45 -23.79
CA TRP A 553 5.47 26.56 -24.76
C TRP A 553 5.96 25.24 -24.15
N SER A 554 6.47 25.30 -22.91
CA SER A 554 6.98 24.14 -22.15
C SER A 554 5.92 23.12 -21.75
N HIS A 555 4.65 23.38 -22.05
CA HIS A 555 3.49 22.58 -21.65
C HIS A 555 2.58 22.21 -22.81
N ARG A 556 2.96 22.55 -24.05
CA ARG A 556 2.09 22.45 -25.22
C ARG A 556 1.56 21.05 -25.55
N ASN A 557 2.17 19.99 -24.99
CA ASN A 557 1.71 18.62 -25.19
C ASN A 557 0.99 18.05 -23.95
N GLU A 558 0.79 18.82 -22.87
CA GLU A 558 0.18 18.33 -21.62
C GLU A 558 -1.21 17.71 -21.84
N LYS A 559 -2.08 18.39 -22.62
CA LYS A 559 -3.42 17.86 -22.99
C LYS A 559 -3.32 16.51 -23.67
N ALA A 560 -2.51 16.43 -24.73
CA ALA A 560 -2.37 15.22 -25.54
C ALA A 560 -1.75 14.06 -24.74
N ILE A 561 -0.75 14.35 -23.90
CA ILE A 561 -0.12 13.36 -23.02
C ILE A 561 -1.12 12.84 -21.99
N LEU A 562 -1.87 13.73 -21.32
CA LEU A 562 -2.86 13.33 -20.32
C LEU A 562 -4.00 12.51 -20.93
N GLU A 563 -4.57 13.00 -22.03
CA GLU A 563 -5.67 12.31 -22.74
C GLU A 563 -5.23 10.96 -23.30
N GLY A 564 -4.01 10.89 -23.85
CA GLY A 564 -3.41 9.66 -24.35
C GLY A 564 -3.17 8.65 -23.23
N PHE A 565 -2.59 9.07 -22.10
CA PHE A 565 -2.40 8.23 -20.92
C PHE A 565 -3.73 7.66 -20.40
N LEU A 566 -4.75 8.52 -20.23
CA LEU A 566 -6.06 8.09 -19.75
C LEU A 566 -6.74 7.14 -20.74
N THR A 567 -6.62 7.40 -22.05
CA THR A 567 -7.12 6.49 -23.09
C THR A 567 -6.41 5.15 -23.01
N GLU A 568 -5.09 5.15 -22.87
CA GLU A 568 -4.31 3.92 -22.84
C GLU A 568 -4.68 3.04 -21.63
N VAL A 569 -4.77 3.61 -20.42
CA VAL A 569 -5.07 2.84 -19.21
C VAL A 569 -6.55 2.45 -19.11
N LEU A 570 -7.47 3.38 -19.35
CA LEU A 570 -8.91 3.18 -19.07
C LEU A 570 -9.68 2.59 -20.26
N VAL A 571 -9.15 2.68 -21.49
CA VAL A 571 -9.80 2.21 -22.71
C VAL A 571 -8.98 1.09 -23.35
N THR A 572 -7.78 1.37 -23.85
CA THR A 572 -6.96 0.41 -24.62
C THR A 572 -6.58 -0.81 -23.77
N GLN A 573 -6.03 -0.58 -22.58
CA GLN A 573 -5.53 -1.60 -21.66
C GLN A 573 -6.54 -1.94 -20.55
N ARG A 574 -7.83 -1.63 -20.73
CA ARG A 574 -8.86 -1.91 -19.71
C ARG A 574 -8.91 -3.38 -19.27
N ARG A 575 -8.62 -4.32 -20.19
CA ARG A 575 -8.53 -5.76 -19.86
C ARG A 575 -7.33 -6.10 -18.97
N ARG A 576 -6.23 -5.37 -19.12
CA ARG A 576 -5.01 -5.51 -18.31
C ARG A 576 -5.20 -4.88 -16.93
N PHE A 577 -5.95 -3.77 -16.86
CA PHE A 577 -6.18 -3.01 -15.62
C PHE A 577 -7.67 -2.89 -15.25
N PRO A 578 -8.41 -4.00 -15.07
CA PRO A 578 -9.88 -4.00 -14.96
C PRO A 578 -10.41 -3.30 -13.70
N GLU A 579 -9.58 -3.22 -12.66
CA GLU A 579 -9.93 -2.62 -11.36
C GLU A 579 -9.56 -1.13 -11.29
N THR A 580 -9.16 -0.52 -12.40
CA THR A 580 -8.76 0.89 -12.40
C THR A 580 -9.98 1.80 -12.38
N ARG A 581 -9.92 2.86 -11.57
CA ARG A 581 -10.95 3.91 -11.52
C ARG A 581 -10.28 5.29 -11.49
N CYS A 582 -10.80 6.22 -12.28
CA CYS A 582 -10.49 7.64 -12.13
C CYS A 582 -11.52 8.27 -11.20
N ILE A 583 -11.06 8.83 -10.07
CA ILE A 583 -11.89 9.29 -8.96
C ILE A 583 -11.40 10.64 -8.42
N THR A 584 -12.26 11.36 -7.71
CA THR A 584 -11.88 12.61 -7.02
C THR A 584 -11.17 12.31 -5.69
N PHE A 585 -10.56 13.33 -5.07
CA PHE A 585 -9.94 13.16 -3.76
C PHE A 585 -10.98 12.92 -2.66
N HIS A 586 -12.14 13.56 -2.71
CA HIS A 586 -13.23 13.24 -1.78
C HIS A 586 -13.71 11.78 -1.93
N GLU A 587 -13.87 11.27 -3.16
CA GLU A 587 -14.20 9.85 -3.40
C GLU A 587 -13.14 8.91 -2.83
N LEU A 588 -11.85 9.28 -2.93
CA LEU A 588 -10.75 8.55 -2.31
C LEU A 588 -10.87 8.54 -0.77
N ILE A 589 -11.20 9.67 -0.14
CA ILE A 589 -11.42 9.76 1.31
C ILE A 589 -12.63 8.93 1.74
N GLU A 590 -13.72 8.96 0.97
CA GLU A 590 -14.88 8.13 1.22
C GLU A 590 -14.55 6.64 1.10
N TYR A 591 -13.67 6.27 0.17
CA TYR A 591 -13.18 4.89 0.06
C TYR A 591 -12.37 4.51 1.29
N MET A 592 -11.53 5.40 1.81
CA MET A 592 -10.79 5.15 3.05
C MET A 592 -11.72 4.88 4.24
N LYS A 593 -12.91 5.50 4.27
CA LYS A 593 -13.91 5.28 5.33
C LYS A 593 -14.73 4.01 5.15
N ARG A 594 -15.11 3.67 3.91
CA ARG A 594 -16.18 2.69 3.62
C ARG A 594 -15.75 1.46 2.83
N GLY A 595 -14.69 1.55 2.03
CA GLY A 595 -14.11 0.43 1.30
C GLY A 595 -14.90 -0.08 0.07
N ASN A 596 -16.04 0.52 -0.27
CA ASN A 596 -16.86 0.17 -1.45
C ASN A 596 -16.85 1.31 -2.48
N ILE A 597 -15.98 1.22 -3.49
CA ILE A 597 -15.82 2.30 -4.47
C ILE A 597 -17.00 2.46 -5.41
N ASP A 598 -17.68 1.37 -5.80
CA ASP A 598 -18.74 1.46 -6.80
C ASP A 598 -19.98 2.18 -6.22
N GLU A 599 -20.30 1.95 -4.94
CA GLU A 599 -21.31 2.74 -4.22
C GLU A 599 -20.92 4.22 -4.10
N ILE A 600 -19.66 4.51 -3.78
CA ILE A 600 -19.15 5.88 -3.66
C ILE A 600 -19.28 6.63 -5.00
N ILE A 601 -18.90 6.00 -6.11
CA ILE A 601 -19.04 6.59 -7.45
C ILE A 601 -20.51 6.82 -7.79
N ALA A 602 -21.41 5.90 -7.41
CA ALA A 602 -22.84 6.04 -7.66
C ALA A 602 -23.47 7.21 -6.88
N GLU A 603 -22.96 7.52 -5.69
CA GLU A 603 -23.37 8.69 -4.90
C GLU A 603 -22.87 10.03 -5.49
N GLY A 604 -21.84 10.00 -6.33
CA GLY A 604 -21.19 11.18 -6.91
C GLY A 604 -20.30 11.94 -5.91
N ASN A 605 -19.91 13.17 -6.27
CA ASN A 605 -18.98 13.98 -5.47
C ASN A 605 -19.57 14.48 -4.12
N GLN A 606 -20.88 14.34 -3.90
CA GLN A 606 -21.61 14.73 -2.69
C GLN A 606 -21.54 16.23 -2.29
N GLN A 607 -20.99 17.12 -3.12
CA GLN A 607 -20.86 18.53 -2.75
C GLN A 607 -22.21 19.25 -2.64
N GLY A 608 -23.29 18.67 -3.15
CA GLY A 608 -24.66 19.21 -3.01
C GLY A 608 -25.40 18.81 -1.74
N LYS A 609 -24.84 17.94 -0.89
CA LYS A 609 -25.49 17.61 0.39
C LYS A 609 -25.40 18.83 1.32
N LYS A 610 -26.53 19.46 1.61
CA LYS A 610 -26.64 20.44 2.72
C LYS A 610 -26.37 19.71 4.04
N ARG A 611 -25.12 19.67 4.50
CA ARG A 611 -24.85 19.39 5.91
C ARG A 611 -25.52 20.50 6.73
N ARG A 612 -26.20 20.14 7.82
CA ARG A 612 -26.70 21.12 8.80
C ARG A 612 -25.50 21.93 9.25
N GLU A 613 -25.36 23.16 8.74
CA GLU A 613 -24.34 24.07 9.26
C GLU A 613 -24.70 24.33 10.73
N PRO A 614 -23.77 24.12 11.68
CA PRO A 614 -24.01 24.55 13.04
C PRO A 614 -24.28 26.05 13.00
N ALA A 615 -25.44 26.47 13.52
CA ALA A 615 -25.86 27.87 13.52
C ALA A 615 -24.70 28.75 13.99
N ILE A 616 -24.22 29.63 13.11
CA ILE A 616 -23.16 30.56 13.42
C ILE A 616 -23.76 31.59 14.38
N ARG A 617 -23.44 31.49 15.67
CA ARG A 617 -23.65 32.60 16.61
C ARG A 617 -22.67 33.71 16.16
N ARG A 618 -23.22 34.79 15.61
CA ARG A 618 -22.50 36.02 15.28
C ARG A 618 -21.92 36.66 16.53
#